data_AF-A0A812RUV6-F1
#
_entry.id   AF-A0A812RUV6-F1
#
_cell.length_a   1.000
_cell.length_b   1.000
_cell.length_c   1.000
_cell.angle_alpha   90.00
_cell.angle_beta   90.00
_cell.angle_gamma   90.00
#
_symmetry.space_group_name_H-M   'P 1'
#
loop_
_entity.id
_entity.type
_entity.pdbx_description
1 polymer ?
#
loop_
_entity_poly.entity_id
_entity_poly.type
_entity_poly.pdbx_seq_one_letter_code
_entity_poly.pdbx_strand_id
1 'polypeptide(L)'
;MNPSFLQVKTTELLNAEASGVILVDPDVDIDHSFSRIFTAPPVVAVKLRVLEGISGADACHSGLLRCLVEAPNKAVFYTDAVEAVVSAAWQQYRLQTVLESTFGILTVILLCVASFASKNGQPAFAGAVWLGILALHIKRTAEEVVQYLCFATRVWQGKVHRARCLDFDNAADLVYVIVGWFACVLQMQQDELEKQAVPCFCALAWVRALYTLRGESWLGPRLLPILSAIQDTKAIILVTAICTFAATHAYYCLQIRQSPSPLHAVYVAFLQVVRLSVFDESNLGEFEKFYGEDFNISEGDDSDEFVEDEPGFDFDYVWIHGLFHATRIGITILLMNLSIGVLGQNFELYQDQSRQLFQCARARMMWELGRRPWNRKFWTKACKQSPTTGASAEQADQCMIWLLTRNDIPPEGFRSIRTDLKMHMQKMESLIREEVRSGLQDIKVELGGASNTA
;
A
#
# COMPACT_ATOMS: atom_id res chain seq x y z
N MET A 1 5.72 27.19 -3.91
CA MET A 1 4.74 27.32 -5.01
C MET A 1 4.17 28.72 -4.95
N ASN A 2 4.33 29.51 -6.01
CA ASN A 2 4.02 30.95 -6.02
C ASN A 2 2.51 31.16 -6.33
N PRO A 3 1.70 31.72 -5.41
CA PRO A 3 0.25 31.86 -5.60
C PRO A 3 -0.15 32.88 -6.68
N SER A 4 0.80 33.67 -7.19
CA SER A 4 0.59 34.65 -8.25
C SER A 4 0.31 34.05 -9.63
N PHE A 5 0.72 32.79 -9.88
CA PHE A 5 0.48 32.14 -11.18
C PHE A 5 -0.97 31.65 -11.36
N LEU A 6 -1.71 31.49 -10.26
CA LEU A 6 -3.12 31.06 -10.28
C LEU A 6 -4.09 32.22 -10.49
N GLN A 7 -3.74 33.45 -10.08
CA GLN A 7 -4.61 34.61 -10.26
C GLN A 7 -4.64 35.16 -11.69
N VAL A 8 -3.53 35.10 -12.42
CA VAL A 8 -3.47 35.62 -13.80
C VAL A 8 -4.33 34.78 -14.75
N LYS A 9 -4.42 33.46 -14.50
CA LYS A 9 -5.19 32.54 -15.33
C LYS A 9 -6.70 32.60 -15.07
N THR A 10 -7.13 32.98 -13.86
CA THR A 10 -8.56 33.16 -13.55
C THR A 10 -9.14 34.45 -14.13
N THR A 11 -8.37 35.53 -14.25
CA THR A 11 -8.85 36.76 -14.92
C THR A 11 -9.02 36.60 -16.43
N GLU A 12 -8.19 35.79 -17.10
CA GLU A 12 -8.40 35.48 -18.52
C GLU A 12 -9.61 34.56 -18.76
N LEU A 13 -9.89 33.63 -17.83
CA LEU A 13 -11.06 32.75 -17.90
C LEU A 13 -12.37 33.48 -17.62
N LEU A 14 -12.38 34.45 -16.69
CA LEU A 14 -13.57 35.26 -16.39
C LEU A 14 -13.95 36.22 -17.52
N ASN A 15 -12.99 36.69 -18.33
CA ASN A 15 -13.30 37.49 -19.52
C ASN A 15 -13.78 36.64 -20.72
N ALA A 16 -13.44 35.34 -20.75
CA ALA A 16 -13.97 34.40 -21.75
C ALA A 16 -15.41 33.96 -21.46
N GLU A 17 -15.89 34.10 -20.22
CA GLU A 17 -17.24 33.70 -19.80
C GLU A 17 -18.33 34.65 -20.34
N ALA A 18 -17.97 35.85 -20.78
CA ALA A 18 -18.88 36.79 -21.45
C ALA A 18 -19.12 36.47 -22.93
N SER A 19 -18.44 35.47 -23.50
CA SER A 19 -18.62 35.03 -24.88
C SER A 19 -18.62 33.50 -24.89
N GLY A 20 -19.80 32.92 -24.69
CA GLY A 20 -19.97 31.47 -24.79
C GLY A 20 -19.31 30.94 -26.07
N VAL A 21 -18.50 29.89 -25.91
CA VAL A 21 -17.67 29.21 -26.91
C VAL A 21 -16.22 29.72 -26.98
N ILE A 22 -15.31 28.96 -26.37
CA ILE A 22 -13.88 29.01 -26.68
C ILE A 22 -13.71 28.34 -28.06
N LEU A 23 -13.66 29.14 -29.12
CA LEU A 23 -13.26 28.70 -30.45
C LEU A 23 -11.73 28.65 -30.51
N VAL A 24 -11.19 27.45 -30.74
CA VAL A 24 -9.78 27.27 -31.10
C VAL A 24 -9.65 27.55 -32.60
N ASP A 25 -8.72 28.44 -32.95
CA ASP A 25 -8.42 28.91 -34.30
C ASP A 25 -8.07 27.75 -35.26
N PRO A 26 -8.77 27.56 -36.41
CA PRO A 26 -8.61 26.37 -37.25
C PRO A 26 -7.53 26.43 -38.35
N ASP A 27 -6.77 27.52 -38.50
CA ASP A 27 -5.88 27.71 -39.66
C ASP A 27 -4.40 27.32 -39.41
N VAL A 28 -4.16 26.06 -39.03
CA VAL A 28 -2.82 25.45 -39.12
C VAL A 28 -2.88 24.23 -40.04
N ASP A 29 -2.33 24.41 -41.24
CA ASP A 29 -2.27 23.41 -42.31
C ASP A 29 -1.25 22.31 -41.94
N ILE A 30 -1.72 21.26 -41.26
CA ILE A 30 -0.93 20.09 -40.86
C ILE A 30 -1.30 18.91 -41.76
N ASP A 31 -0.30 18.32 -42.41
CA ASP A 31 -0.40 17.14 -43.27
C ASP A 31 -1.29 16.03 -42.68
N HIS A 32 -2.47 15.84 -43.29
CA HIS A 32 -3.57 15.01 -42.79
C HIS A 32 -3.39 13.50 -43.01
N SER A 33 -2.29 13.05 -43.61
CA SER A 33 -2.11 11.65 -44.00
C SER A 33 -1.95 10.68 -42.80
N PHE A 34 -1.47 11.16 -41.64
CA PHE A 34 -1.40 10.37 -40.39
C PHE A 34 -2.50 10.69 -39.36
N SER A 35 -3.34 11.71 -39.60
CA SER A 35 -4.32 12.24 -38.62
C SER A 35 -5.57 11.37 -38.43
N ARG A 36 -5.83 10.38 -39.31
CA ARG A 36 -7.03 9.53 -39.21
C ARG A 36 -6.92 8.34 -38.25
N ILE A 37 -5.73 8.05 -37.71
CA ILE A 37 -5.53 6.93 -36.79
C ILE A 37 -5.77 7.34 -35.33
N PHE A 38 -5.68 8.64 -35.03
CA PHE A 38 -6.02 9.21 -33.73
C PHE A 38 -7.05 10.32 -33.94
N THR A 39 -8.31 9.94 -34.15
CA THR A 39 -9.42 10.88 -33.94
C THR A 39 -9.23 11.51 -32.57
N ALA A 40 -9.00 12.83 -32.53
CA ALA A 40 -8.95 13.57 -31.27
C ALA A 40 -10.15 13.11 -30.43
N PRO A 41 -9.94 12.75 -29.15
CA PRO A 41 -11.04 12.27 -28.31
C PRO A 41 -12.18 13.30 -28.40
N PRO A 42 -13.44 12.84 -28.55
CA PRO A 42 -14.57 13.72 -28.75
C PRO A 42 -14.54 14.83 -27.70
N VAL A 43 -14.68 16.08 -28.14
CA VAL A 43 -14.68 17.26 -27.26
C VAL A 43 -15.76 17.05 -26.21
N VAL A 44 -15.34 16.65 -25.00
CA VAL A 44 -16.28 16.34 -23.92
C VAL A 44 -16.84 17.66 -23.42
N ALA A 45 -18.13 17.90 -23.59
CA ALA A 45 -18.77 19.10 -23.04
C ALA A 45 -18.69 19.05 -21.52
N VAL A 46 -18.02 20.04 -20.94
CA VAL A 46 -17.83 20.15 -19.50
C VAL A 46 -18.64 21.32 -18.96
N LYS A 47 -19.47 21.07 -17.95
CA LYS A 47 -20.27 22.08 -17.28
C LYS A 47 -19.66 22.38 -15.92
N LEU A 48 -19.25 23.62 -15.73
CA LEU A 48 -18.89 24.16 -14.43
C LEU A 48 -20.19 24.34 -13.61
N ARG A 49 -20.25 23.78 -12.41
CA ARG A 49 -21.35 23.91 -11.45
C ARG A 49 -20.79 24.36 -10.11
N VAL A 50 -21.55 25.17 -9.38
CA VAL A 50 -21.22 25.50 -7.99
C VAL A 50 -21.87 24.45 -7.08
N LEU A 51 -21.13 23.97 -6.07
CA LEU A 51 -21.69 23.08 -5.06
C LEU A 51 -22.48 23.92 -4.05
N GLU A 52 -23.79 24.01 -4.25
CA GLU A 52 -24.67 24.81 -3.39
C GLU A 52 -24.67 24.29 -1.94
N GLY A 53 -24.57 25.22 -0.98
CA GLY A 53 -24.67 24.92 0.45
C GLY A 53 -23.40 24.38 1.13
N ILE A 54 -22.27 24.26 0.42
CA ILE A 54 -20.99 23.86 1.01
C ILE A 54 -19.93 24.91 0.68
N SER A 55 -19.50 25.67 1.68
CA SER A 55 -18.36 26.57 1.55
C SER A 55 -17.04 25.80 1.61
N GLY A 56 -15.95 26.42 1.15
CA GLY A 56 -14.61 25.88 1.35
C GLY A 56 -14.28 25.62 2.83
N ALA A 57 -14.78 26.42 3.76
CA ALA A 57 -14.57 26.21 5.19
C ALA A 57 -15.31 24.95 5.71
N ASP A 58 -16.51 24.69 5.17
CA ASP A 58 -17.31 23.52 5.53
C ASP A 58 -16.66 22.20 5.07
N ALA A 59 -15.89 22.22 3.99
CA ALA A 59 -15.15 21.05 3.51
C ALA A 59 -14.18 20.49 4.57
N CYS A 60 -13.63 21.35 5.42
CA CYS A 60 -12.73 20.97 6.51
C CYS A 60 -13.47 20.62 7.82
N HIS A 61 -14.80 20.70 7.83
CA HIS A 61 -15.57 20.42 9.03
C HIS A 61 -15.38 18.96 9.46
N SER A 62 -14.92 18.77 10.70
CA SER A 62 -14.57 17.45 11.23
C SER A 62 -15.74 16.45 11.20
N GLY A 63 -16.98 16.94 11.28
CA GLY A 63 -18.18 16.10 11.16
C GLY A 63 -18.37 15.59 9.73
N LEU A 64 -18.14 16.43 8.72
CA LEU A 64 -18.28 16.03 7.31
C LEU A 64 -17.21 15.00 6.93
N LEU A 65 -15.94 15.28 7.26
CA LEU A 65 -14.84 14.35 7.02
C LEU A 65 -15.08 13.01 7.74
N ARG A 66 -15.60 13.04 8.98
CA ARG A 66 -15.99 11.83 9.70
C ARG A 66 -17.07 11.06 8.98
N CYS A 67 -18.13 11.72 8.52
CA CYS A 67 -19.21 11.08 7.76
C CYS A 67 -18.69 10.43 6.48
N LEU A 68 -17.75 11.06 5.77
CA LEU A 68 -17.10 10.49 4.58
C LEU A 68 -16.27 9.25 4.94
N VAL A 69 -15.47 9.31 6.00
CA VAL A 69 -14.61 8.19 6.44
C VAL A 69 -15.42 7.01 6.96
N GLU A 70 -16.53 7.28 7.65
CA GLU A 70 -17.42 6.26 8.20
C GLU A 70 -18.53 5.83 7.22
N ALA A 71 -18.52 6.34 5.99
CA ALA A 71 -19.53 6.01 4.98
C ALA A 71 -19.51 4.50 4.70
N PRO A 72 -20.64 3.78 4.92
CA PRO A 72 -20.69 2.34 4.68
C PRO A 72 -20.58 2.01 3.19
N ASN A 73 -21.10 2.90 2.34
CA ASN A 73 -21.05 2.76 0.89
C ASN A 73 -19.86 3.54 0.31
N LYS A 74 -18.81 2.82 -0.08
CA LYS A 74 -17.64 3.40 -0.75
C LYS A 74 -17.98 4.03 -2.10
N ALA A 75 -19.13 3.69 -2.70
CA ALA A 75 -19.55 4.29 -3.97
C ALA A 75 -19.79 5.80 -3.88
N VAL A 76 -20.00 6.34 -2.68
CA VAL A 76 -20.09 7.79 -2.45
C VAL A 76 -18.85 8.53 -2.96
N PHE A 77 -17.67 7.90 -2.90
CA PHE A 77 -16.41 8.45 -3.40
C PHE A 77 -16.28 8.44 -4.94
N TYR A 78 -17.23 7.87 -5.69
CA TYR A 78 -17.29 8.04 -7.15
C TYR A 78 -17.89 9.39 -7.57
N THR A 79 -18.60 10.06 -6.67
CA THR A 79 -19.26 11.32 -7.02
C THR A 79 -18.24 12.45 -7.13
N ASP A 80 -18.33 13.23 -8.21
CA ASP A 80 -17.43 14.37 -8.43
C ASP A 80 -17.56 15.38 -7.26
N ALA A 81 -18.74 15.49 -6.65
CA ALA A 81 -18.97 16.35 -5.48
C ALA A 81 -18.07 15.99 -4.29
N VAL A 82 -17.95 14.69 -3.96
CA VAL A 82 -17.09 14.23 -2.87
C VAL A 82 -15.62 14.45 -3.21
N GLU A 83 -15.22 14.21 -4.45
CA GLU A 83 -13.85 14.52 -4.89
C GLU A 83 -13.53 16.01 -4.76
N ALA A 84 -14.45 16.90 -5.16
CA ALA A 84 -14.26 18.34 -5.04
C ALA A 84 -14.15 18.77 -3.56
N VAL A 85 -15.00 18.24 -2.69
CA VAL A 85 -14.95 18.49 -1.24
C VAL A 85 -13.63 17.99 -0.64
N VAL A 86 -13.24 16.75 -0.92
CA VAL A 86 -11.98 16.17 -0.40
C VAL A 86 -10.77 16.92 -0.95
N SER A 87 -10.80 17.34 -2.22
CA SER A 87 -9.72 18.12 -2.83
C SER A 87 -9.61 19.52 -2.22
N ALA A 88 -10.74 20.20 -2.00
CA ALA A 88 -10.77 21.51 -1.35
C ALA A 88 -10.24 21.43 0.08
N ALA A 89 -10.69 20.43 0.85
CA ALA A 89 -10.19 20.16 2.19
C ALA A 89 -8.68 19.84 2.16
N TRP A 90 -8.22 19.05 1.19
CA TRP A 90 -6.82 18.65 1.07
C TRP A 90 -5.90 19.86 0.84
N GLN A 91 -6.33 20.82 0.02
CA GLN A 91 -5.56 22.05 -0.18
C GLN A 91 -5.38 22.83 1.13
N GLN A 92 -6.39 22.86 1.99
CA GLN A 92 -6.29 23.50 3.30
C GLN A 92 -5.36 22.73 4.24
N TYR A 93 -5.44 21.39 4.29
CA TYR A 93 -4.53 20.56 5.09
C TYR A 93 -3.15 20.36 4.46
N ARG A 94 -2.84 20.99 3.32
CA ARG A 94 -1.62 20.69 2.54
C ARG A 94 -0.34 20.97 3.30
N LEU A 95 -0.24 22.12 3.96
CA LEU A 95 0.96 22.48 4.71
C LEU A 95 1.24 21.45 5.81
N GLN A 96 0.20 21.00 6.51
CA GLN A 96 0.38 20.08 7.61
C GLN A 96 0.72 18.66 7.15
N THR A 97 0.06 18.17 6.11
CA THR A 97 0.38 16.85 5.52
C THR A 97 1.83 16.82 5.05
N VAL A 98 2.34 17.91 4.48
CA VAL A 98 3.76 18.08 4.14
C VAL A 98 4.63 18.05 5.39
N LEU A 99 4.31 18.81 6.44
CA LEU A 99 5.08 18.82 7.69
C LEU A 99 5.16 17.42 8.34
N GLU A 100 4.05 16.69 8.40
CA GLU A 100 4.02 15.32 8.93
C GLU A 100 4.87 14.36 8.09
N SER A 101 4.79 14.47 6.77
CA SER A 101 5.63 13.68 5.86
C SER A 101 7.12 14.00 6.05
N THR A 102 7.45 15.29 6.17
CA THR A 102 8.81 15.76 6.44
C THR A 102 9.33 15.25 7.77
N PHE A 103 8.53 15.26 8.83
CA PHE A 103 8.96 14.70 10.13
C PHE A 103 9.21 13.19 10.05
N GLY A 104 8.37 12.44 9.34
CA GLY A 104 8.59 11.00 9.12
C GLY A 104 9.89 10.72 8.37
N ILE A 105 10.15 11.44 7.28
CA ILE A 105 11.38 11.32 6.48
C ILE A 105 12.60 11.76 7.31
N LEU A 106 12.49 12.86 8.06
CA LEU A 106 13.56 13.35 8.92
C LEU A 106 13.93 12.34 9.99
N THR A 107 12.97 11.68 10.64
CA THR A 107 13.25 10.61 11.61
C THR A 107 14.09 9.49 10.97
N VAL A 108 13.76 9.06 9.75
CA VAL A 108 14.53 8.04 9.03
C VAL A 108 15.95 8.52 8.72
N ILE A 109 16.12 9.76 8.23
CA ILE A 109 17.44 10.34 7.96
C ILE A 109 18.28 10.38 9.24
N LEU A 110 17.70 10.86 10.35
CA LEU A 110 18.40 10.91 11.63
C LEU A 110 18.78 9.51 12.12
N LEU A 111 17.93 8.49 11.96
CA LEU A 111 18.24 7.10 12.31
C LEU A 111 19.42 6.54 11.50
N CYS A 112 19.48 6.83 10.20
CA CYS A 112 20.62 6.46 9.35
C CYS A 112 21.90 7.16 9.81
N VAL A 113 21.85 8.47 10.06
CA VAL A 113 23.00 9.26 10.53
C VAL A 113 23.47 8.78 11.92
N ALA A 114 22.54 8.52 12.84
CA ALA A 114 22.85 8.01 14.17
C ALA A 114 23.53 6.64 14.10
N SER A 115 22.98 5.72 13.30
CA SER A 115 23.55 4.37 13.11
C SER A 115 24.97 4.44 12.51
N PHE A 116 25.19 5.32 11.53
CA PHE A 116 26.50 5.54 10.93
C PHE A 116 27.50 6.15 11.94
N ALA A 117 27.08 7.16 12.70
CA ALA A 117 27.92 7.82 13.69
C ALA A 117 28.32 6.87 14.84
N SER A 118 27.37 6.07 15.35
CA SER A 118 27.63 5.04 16.35
C SER A 118 28.65 4.01 15.86
N LYS A 119 28.53 3.55 14.62
CA LYS A 119 29.47 2.58 14.03
C LYS A 119 30.88 3.13 13.85
N ASN A 120 31.01 4.43 13.57
CA ASN A 120 32.31 5.09 13.37
C ASN A 120 32.93 5.63 14.67
N GLY A 121 32.41 5.26 15.84
CA GLY A 121 32.97 5.68 17.12
C GLY A 121 32.86 7.19 17.37
N GLN A 122 31.77 7.83 16.92
CA GLN A 122 31.49 9.25 17.16
C GLN A 122 30.37 9.43 18.21
N PRO A 123 30.59 9.08 19.50
CA PRO A 123 29.52 8.97 20.49
C PRO A 123 28.85 10.32 20.80
N ALA A 124 29.61 11.43 20.82
CA ALA A 124 29.06 12.76 21.09
C ALA A 124 28.07 13.22 19.99
N PHE A 125 28.44 13.02 18.72
CA PHE A 125 27.57 13.35 17.60
C PHE A 125 26.37 12.40 17.53
N ALA A 126 26.58 11.09 17.70
CA ALA A 126 25.50 10.11 17.75
C ALA A 126 24.49 10.45 18.87
N GLY A 127 24.97 10.79 20.07
CA GLY A 127 24.12 11.21 21.19
C GLY A 127 23.27 12.44 20.87
N ALA A 128 23.85 13.47 20.24
CA ALA A 128 23.10 14.65 19.79
C ALA A 128 22.01 14.32 18.77
N VAL A 129 22.29 13.41 17.83
CA VAL A 129 21.31 12.94 16.84
C VAL A 129 20.19 12.14 17.51
N TRP A 130 20.52 11.27 18.48
CA TRP A 130 19.54 10.51 19.26
C TRP A 130 18.62 11.41 20.08
N LEU A 131 19.12 12.52 20.62
CA LEU A 131 18.26 13.53 21.27
C LEU A 131 17.25 14.13 20.29
N GLY A 132 17.65 14.38 19.05
CA GLY A 132 16.75 14.81 17.97
C GLY A 132 15.68 13.77 17.64
N ILE A 133 16.07 12.50 17.52
CA ILE A 133 15.14 11.37 17.31
C ILE A 133 14.15 11.28 18.47
N LEU A 134 14.64 11.35 19.72
CA LEU A 134 13.82 11.31 20.93
C LEU A 134 12.81 12.46 20.95
N ALA A 135 13.21 13.68 20.59
CA ALA A 135 12.30 14.83 20.53
C ALA A 135 11.16 14.61 19.52
N LEU A 136 11.47 14.11 18.31
CA LEU A 136 10.46 13.75 17.31
C LEU A 136 9.54 12.62 17.80
N HIS A 137 10.11 11.63 18.49
CA HIS A 137 9.34 10.49 19.04
C HIS A 137 8.43 10.90 20.20
N ILE A 138 8.87 11.82 21.06
CA ILE A 138 8.04 12.43 22.12
C ILE A 138 6.87 13.19 21.48
N LYS A 139 7.13 14.02 20.46
CA LYS A 139 6.08 14.74 19.72
C LYS A 139 5.05 13.77 19.18
N ARG A 140 5.49 12.66 18.56
CA ARG A 140 4.61 11.61 18.02
C ARG A 140 3.82 10.92 19.12
N THR A 141 4.47 10.53 20.21
CA THR A 141 3.85 9.87 21.36
C THR A 141 2.74 10.74 21.96
N ALA A 142 3.00 12.03 22.12
CA ALA A 142 2.00 12.97 22.66
C ALA A 142 0.75 13.05 21.76
N GLU A 143 0.91 13.03 20.43
CA GLU A 143 -0.21 13.01 19.49
C GLU A 143 -1.06 11.74 19.65
N GLU A 144 -0.42 10.57 19.73
CA GLU A 144 -1.11 9.29 19.88
C GLU A 144 -1.81 9.17 21.23
N VAL A 145 -1.14 9.54 22.33
CA VAL A 145 -1.74 9.55 23.67
C VAL A 145 -3.00 10.42 23.70
N VAL A 146 -2.96 11.62 23.11
CA VAL A 146 -4.14 12.48 23.05
C VAL A 146 -5.26 11.86 22.21
N GLN A 147 -4.95 11.19 21.11
CA GLN A 147 -5.94 10.48 20.30
C GLN A 147 -6.61 9.34 21.08
N TYR A 148 -5.82 8.51 21.78
CA TYR A 148 -6.33 7.42 22.62
C TYR A 148 -7.16 7.94 23.80
N LEU A 149 -6.72 9.00 24.49
CA LEU A 149 -7.49 9.61 25.57
C LEU A 149 -8.83 10.18 25.05
N CYS A 150 -8.81 10.88 23.92
CA CYS A 150 -10.02 11.38 23.27
C CYS A 150 -10.97 10.26 22.83
N PHE A 151 -10.42 9.09 22.46
CA PHE A 151 -11.21 7.92 22.12
C PHE A 151 -11.78 7.24 23.37
N ALA A 152 -10.96 6.99 24.39
CA ALA A 152 -11.35 6.35 25.65
C ALA A 152 -12.47 7.13 26.36
N THR A 153 -12.37 8.47 26.38
CA THR A 153 -13.42 9.35 26.90
C THR A 153 -14.74 9.22 26.14
N ARG A 154 -14.71 9.04 24.81
CA ARG A 154 -15.93 8.80 24.01
C ARG A 154 -16.53 7.41 24.22
N VAL A 155 -15.69 6.38 24.37
CA VAL A 155 -16.12 5.02 24.70
C VAL A 155 -16.78 4.99 26.08
N TRP A 156 -16.18 5.67 27.07
CA TRP A 156 -16.76 5.76 28.41
C TRP A 156 -18.11 6.50 28.39
N GLN A 157 -18.27 7.51 27.54
CA GLN A 157 -19.56 8.17 27.34
C GLN A 157 -20.62 7.32 26.62
N GLY A 158 -20.34 6.07 26.26
CA GLY A 158 -21.29 5.17 25.59
C GLY A 158 -21.60 5.55 24.13
N LYS A 159 -20.82 6.46 23.54
CA LYS A 159 -21.11 7.02 22.20
C LYS A 159 -20.48 6.23 21.05
N VAL A 160 -19.65 5.23 21.33
CA VAL A 160 -18.89 4.50 20.30
C VAL A 160 -18.90 3.00 20.57
N HIS A 161 -19.18 2.20 19.54
CA HIS A 161 -19.08 0.74 19.61
C HIS A 161 -17.61 0.28 19.73
N ARG A 162 -17.34 -0.62 20.69
CA ARG A 162 -16.00 -1.16 21.02
C ARG A 162 -15.28 -1.82 19.85
N ALA A 163 -16.00 -2.38 18.88
CA ALA A 163 -15.42 -3.16 17.77
C ALA A 163 -14.46 -2.34 16.87
N ARG A 164 -14.55 -1.00 16.89
CA ARG A 164 -13.73 -0.10 16.08
C ARG A 164 -12.44 0.38 16.78
N CYS A 165 -12.10 -0.19 17.95
CA CYS A 165 -10.94 0.21 18.75
C CYS A 165 -9.62 -0.33 18.20
N LEU A 166 -9.65 -1.54 17.63
CA LEU A 166 -8.48 -2.27 17.14
C LEU A 166 -8.43 -2.25 15.61
N ASP A 167 -8.53 -1.07 15.02
CA ASP A 167 -8.18 -0.90 13.62
C ASP A 167 -6.67 -1.17 13.46
N PHE A 168 -6.31 -1.87 12.39
CA PHE A 168 -4.92 -2.26 12.11
C PHE A 168 -3.96 -1.07 12.11
N ASP A 169 -4.41 0.08 11.59
CA ASP A 169 -3.64 1.33 11.56
C ASP A 169 -3.26 1.79 12.98
N ASN A 170 -4.22 1.78 13.92
CA ASN A 170 -4.00 2.16 15.31
C ASN A 170 -3.07 1.16 16.02
N ALA A 171 -3.22 -0.13 15.73
CA ALA A 171 -2.34 -1.15 16.31
C ALA A 171 -0.89 -0.98 15.82
N ALA A 172 -0.69 -0.70 14.52
CA ALA A 172 0.63 -0.44 13.96
C ALA A 172 1.26 0.84 14.55
N ASP A 173 0.47 1.90 14.73
CA ASP A 173 0.92 3.13 15.39
C ASP A 173 1.34 2.90 16.84
N LEU A 174 0.58 2.09 17.59
CA LEU A 174 0.93 1.71 18.97
C LEU A 174 2.24 0.91 19.04
N VAL A 175 2.38 -0.10 18.17
CA VAL A 175 3.61 -0.91 18.08
C VAL A 175 4.81 -0.03 17.76
N TYR A 176 4.67 0.89 16.79
CA TYR A 176 5.72 1.86 16.45
C TYR A 176 6.14 2.71 17.67
N VAL A 177 5.18 3.22 18.43
CA VAL A 177 5.46 4.04 19.63
C VAL A 177 6.20 3.21 20.69
N ILE A 178 5.73 2.00 20.99
CA ILE A 178 6.32 1.12 22.02
C ILE A 178 7.75 0.74 21.64
N VAL A 179 7.96 0.23 20.42
CA VAL A 179 9.29 -0.19 19.94
C VAL A 179 10.24 0.99 19.89
N GLY A 180 9.79 2.17 19.46
CA GLY A 180 10.62 3.37 19.44
C GLY A 180 11.04 3.85 20.82
N TRP A 181 10.17 3.75 21.84
CA TRP A 181 10.56 4.05 23.22
C TRP A 181 11.60 3.07 23.75
N PHE A 182 11.40 1.78 23.52
CA PHE A 182 12.34 0.75 23.94
C PHE A 182 13.71 0.96 23.28
N ALA A 183 13.75 1.21 21.97
CA ALA A 183 14.96 1.52 21.23
C ALA A 183 15.68 2.78 21.75
N CYS A 184 14.96 3.90 21.93
CA CYS A 184 15.55 5.14 22.44
C CYS A 184 16.09 4.99 23.87
N VAL A 185 15.33 4.36 24.78
CA VAL A 185 15.76 4.19 26.18
C VAL A 185 16.99 3.29 26.28
N LEU A 186 16.98 2.14 25.61
CA LEU A 186 18.12 1.23 25.63
C LEU A 186 19.36 1.85 24.99
N GLN A 187 19.19 2.55 23.86
CA GLN A 187 20.30 3.17 23.17
C GLN A 187 20.92 4.33 23.95
N MET A 188 20.15 5.05 24.78
CA MET A 188 20.70 6.09 25.66
C MET A 188 21.45 5.52 26.87
N GLN A 189 21.25 4.24 27.20
CA GLN A 189 21.96 3.55 28.27
C GLN A 189 23.24 2.84 27.81
N GLN A 190 23.41 2.68 26.49
CA GLN A 190 24.52 1.92 25.90
C GLN A 190 25.38 2.83 25.01
N ASP A 191 26.70 2.73 25.13
CA ASP A 191 27.64 3.41 24.23
C ASP A 191 27.70 2.73 22.85
N GLU A 192 27.44 1.42 22.81
CA GLU A 192 27.35 0.65 21.58
C GLU A 192 25.93 0.68 20.99
N LEU A 193 25.82 0.44 19.68
CA LEU A 193 24.53 0.35 18.99
C LEU A 193 23.76 -0.89 19.49
N GLU A 194 22.57 -0.68 20.03
CA GLU A 194 21.70 -1.75 20.50
C GLU A 194 21.27 -2.63 19.32
N LYS A 195 21.38 -3.95 19.48
CA LYS A 195 21.36 -4.90 18.35
C LYS A 195 19.97 -5.42 17.97
N GLN A 196 18.94 -5.22 18.80
CA GLN A 196 17.63 -5.85 18.63
C GLN A 196 16.50 -4.83 18.39
N ALA A 197 16.31 -3.90 19.33
CA ALA A 197 15.29 -2.87 19.30
C ALA A 197 15.56 -1.79 18.25
N VAL A 198 16.80 -1.32 18.11
CA VAL A 198 17.14 -0.26 17.14
C VAL A 198 16.89 -0.71 15.70
N PRO A 199 17.32 -1.89 15.23
CA PRO A 199 16.99 -2.36 13.89
C PRO A 199 15.47 -2.50 13.65
N CYS A 200 14.74 -3.00 14.64
CA CYS A 200 13.28 -3.10 14.56
C CYS A 200 12.63 -1.72 14.44
N PHE A 201 13.07 -0.74 15.26
CA PHE A 201 12.59 0.63 15.18
C PHE A 201 12.91 1.27 13.82
N CYS A 202 14.12 1.07 13.30
CA CYS A 202 14.51 1.52 11.97
C CYS A 202 13.59 0.96 10.88
N ALA A 203 13.33 -0.35 10.88
CA ALA A 203 12.43 -0.98 9.92
C ALA A 203 11.01 -0.39 9.99
N LEU A 204 10.47 -0.24 11.20
CA LEU A 204 9.15 0.34 11.42
C LEU A 204 9.09 1.82 11.00
N ALA A 205 10.17 2.60 11.20
CA ALA A 205 10.27 3.98 10.76
C ALA A 205 10.23 4.12 9.23
N TRP A 206 10.89 3.23 8.49
CA TRP A 206 10.79 3.17 7.03
C TRP A 206 9.39 2.84 6.54
N VAL A 207 8.77 1.79 7.10
CA VAL A 207 7.38 1.41 6.76
C VAL A 207 6.42 2.56 7.05
N ARG A 208 6.60 3.23 8.19
CA ARG A 208 5.83 4.40 8.58
C ARG A 208 6.01 5.56 7.60
N ALA A 209 7.25 5.90 7.23
CA ALA A 209 7.53 6.96 6.29
C ALA A 209 6.92 6.69 4.90
N LEU A 210 6.89 5.42 4.47
CA LEU A 210 6.15 5.04 3.26
C LEU A 210 4.64 5.22 3.43
N TYR A 211 4.09 4.84 4.59
CA TYR A 211 2.66 4.93 4.88
C TYR A 211 2.15 6.37 4.98
N THR A 212 2.97 7.34 5.40
CA THR A 212 2.57 8.77 5.42
C THR A 212 2.41 9.36 4.02
N LEU A 213 3.12 8.80 3.02
CA LEU A 213 3.04 9.23 1.62
C LEU A 213 1.76 8.76 0.90
N ARG A 214 0.89 7.97 1.55
CA ARG A 214 -0.36 7.45 0.95
C ARG A 214 -1.33 8.55 0.50
N GLY A 215 -1.23 9.76 1.05
CA GLY A 215 -2.05 10.92 0.66
C GLY A 215 -1.54 11.65 -0.60
N GLU A 216 -0.33 11.34 -1.06
CA GLU A 216 0.25 11.98 -2.25
C GLU A 216 -0.31 11.39 -3.55
N SER A 217 -0.58 12.24 -4.54
CA SER A 217 -1.22 11.82 -5.79
C SER A 217 -0.34 10.91 -6.66
N TRP A 218 0.98 10.99 -6.53
CA TRP A 218 1.91 10.18 -7.31
C TRP A 218 2.08 8.76 -6.75
N LEU A 219 1.95 8.59 -5.43
CA LEU A 219 2.17 7.30 -4.75
C LEU A 219 0.87 6.65 -4.27
N GLY A 220 -0.04 7.43 -3.69
CA GLY A 220 -1.25 6.94 -3.03
C GLY A 220 -2.10 5.98 -3.87
N PRO A 221 -2.48 6.34 -5.12
CA PRO A 221 -3.25 5.46 -5.99
C PRO A 221 -2.58 4.12 -6.32
N ARG A 222 -1.25 4.04 -6.19
CA ARG A 222 -0.47 2.80 -6.43
C ARG A 222 -0.28 2.00 -5.14
N LEU A 223 -0.02 2.68 -4.02
CA LEU A 223 0.24 2.05 -2.73
C LEU A 223 -1.02 1.48 -2.08
N LEU A 224 -2.15 2.21 -2.14
CA LEU A 224 -3.37 1.82 -1.43
C LEU A 224 -3.96 0.49 -1.93
N PRO A 225 -4.03 0.19 -3.24
CA PRO A 225 -4.47 -1.12 -3.70
C PRO A 225 -3.62 -2.27 -3.18
N ILE A 226 -2.30 -2.09 -3.08
CA ILE A 226 -1.39 -3.09 -2.52
C ILE A 226 -1.73 -3.36 -1.06
N LEU A 227 -1.90 -2.31 -0.25
CA LEU A 227 -2.23 -2.44 1.17
C LEU A 227 -3.60 -3.11 1.38
N SER A 228 -4.61 -2.74 0.59
CA SER A 228 -5.94 -3.35 0.67
C SER A 228 -5.92 -4.82 0.22
N ALA A 229 -5.19 -5.16 -0.84
CA ALA A 229 -5.04 -6.54 -1.31
C ALA A 229 -4.37 -7.42 -0.24
N ILE A 230 -3.28 -6.93 0.38
CA ILE A 230 -2.60 -7.64 1.49
C ILE A 230 -3.57 -7.87 2.66
N GLN A 231 -4.37 -6.86 3.02
CA GLN A 231 -5.33 -6.98 4.12
C GLN A 231 -6.39 -8.05 3.89
N ASP A 232 -6.80 -8.26 2.64
CA ASP A 232 -7.78 -9.29 2.27
C ASP A 232 -7.15 -10.69 2.13
N THR A 233 -5.83 -10.77 1.95
CA THR A 233 -5.09 -12.05 1.94
C THR A 233 -4.77 -12.61 3.32
N LYS A 234 -5.28 -12.03 4.42
CA LYS A 234 -5.01 -12.52 5.79
C LYS A 234 -5.38 -13.99 6.00
N ALA A 235 -6.47 -14.45 5.38
CA ALA A 235 -6.90 -15.84 5.49
C ALA A 235 -5.89 -16.82 4.86
N ILE A 236 -5.37 -16.52 3.66
CA ILE A 236 -4.38 -17.37 3.00
C ILE A 236 -3.03 -17.31 3.73
N ILE A 237 -2.65 -16.15 4.28
CA ILE A 237 -1.47 -16.01 5.15
C ILE A 237 -1.61 -16.89 6.39
N LEU A 238 -2.79 -16.92 7.02
CA LEU A 238 -3.07 -17.77 8.18
C LEU A 238 -2.94 -19.26 7.84
N VAL A 239 -3.51 -19.70 6.71
CA VAL A 239 -3.39 -21.09 6.24
C VAL A 239 -1.92 -21.45 6.01
N THR A 240 -1.17 -20.57 5.34
CA THR A 240 0.25 -20.76 5.07
C THR A 240 1.07 -20.85 6.36
N ALA A 241 0.77 -20.00 7.35
CA ALA A 241 1.41 -20.05 8.65
C ALA A 241 1.13 -21.38 9.37
N ILE A 242 -0.12 -21.86 9.38
CA ILE A 242 -0.49 -23.15 9.99
C ILE A 242 0.26 -24.30 9.31
N CYS A 243 0.31 -24.34 7.98
CA CYS A 243 1.05 -25.37 7.24
C CYS A 243 2.56 -25.30 7.52
N THR A 244 3.12 -24.09 7.64
CA THR A 244 4.54 -23.88 7.98
C THR A 244 4.84 -24.37 9.40
N PHE A 245 3.97 -24.10 10.38
CA PHE A 245 4.13 -24.62 11.74
C PHE A 245 3.96 -26.14 11.81
N ALA A 246 3.03 -26.71 11.03
CA ALA A 246 2.86 -28.16 10.96
C ALA A 246 4.11 -28.85 10.39
N ALA A 247 4.68 -28.31 9.30
CA ALA A 247 5.95 -28.80 8.75
C ALA A 247 7.08 -28.60 9.76
N THR A 248 7.20 -27.43 10.40
CA THR A 248 8.19 -27.16 11.46
C THR A 248 8.15 -28.20 12.56
N HIS A 249 6.95 -28.56 13.02
CA HIS A 249 6.77 -29.58 14.04
C HIS A 249 7.24 -30.96 13.56
N ALA A 250 6.93 -31.35 12.32
CA ALA A 250 7.41 -32.60 11.74
C ALA A 250 8.94 -32.65 11.63
N TYR A 251 9.57 -31.57 11.17
CA TYR A 251 11.04 -31.44 11.09
C TYR A 251 11.70 -31.47 12.47
N TYR A 252 11.07 -30.87 13.48
CA TYR A 252 11.54 -30.96 14.86
C TYR A 252 11.50 -32.40 15.37
N CYS A 253 10.44 -33.16 15.08
CA CYS A 253 10.34 -34.57 15.47
C CYS A 253 11.39 -35.46 14.80
N LEU A 254 11.80 -35.16 13.56
CA LEU A 254 12.85 -35.89 12.84
C LEU A 254 14.27 -35.55 13.32
N GLN A 255 14.43 -34.59 14.25
CA GLN A 255 15.71 -34.22 14.86
C GLN A 255 16.86 -34.04 13.86
N ILE A 256 16.58 -33.41 12.70
CA ILE A 256 17.52 -33.29 11.58
C ILE A 256 18.87 -32.66 11.98
N ARG A 257 18.85 -31.82 13.02
CA ARG A 257 20.06 -31.22 13.55
C ARG A 257 20.12 -31.41 15.06
N GLN A 258 21.21 -32.00 15.54
CA GLN A 258 21.46 -32.03 16.97
C GLN A 258 21.69 -30.61 17.48
N SER A 259 20.90 -30.21 18.47
CA SER A 259 20.97 -28.88 19.06
C SER A 259 21.16 -29.01 20.57
N PRO A 260 22.02 -28.20 21.18
CA PRO A 260 22.32 -28.31 22.61
C PRO A 260 21.13 -27.94 23.51
N SER A 261 20.08 -27.33 22.98
CA SER A 261 18.86 -27.01 23.73
C SER A 261 17.59 -27.25 22.91
N PRO A 262 16.47 -27.65 23.56
CA PRO A 262 15.22 -27.94 22.86
C PRO A 262 14.62 -26.70 22.19
N LEU A 263 14.75 -25.52 22.79
CA LEU A 263 14.26 -24.28 22.17
C LEU A 263 15.08 -23.89 20.93
N HIS A 264 16.40 -24.12 20.97
CA HIS A 264 17.24 -23.89 19.81
C HIS A 264 16.89 -24.86 18.67
N ALA A 265 16.62 -26.13 18.99
CA ALA A 265 16.16 -27.11 18.01
C ALA A 265 14.88 -26.68 17.29
N VAL A 266 13.86 -26.22 18.04
CA VAL A 266 12.60 -25.71 17.46
C VAL A 266 12.86 -24.50 16.56
N TYR A 267 13.71 -23.56 16.99
CA TYR A 267 14.02 -22.36 16.21
C TYR A 267 14.76 -22.70 14.90
N VAL A 268 15.74 -23.60 14.95
CA VAL A 268 16.48 -24.05 13.76
C VAL A 268 15.54 -24.76 12.80
N ALA A 269 14.69 -25.67 13.28
CA ALA A 269 13.69 -26.34 12.46
C ALA A 269 12.72 -25.34 11.81
N PHE A 270 12.28 -24.32 12.56
CA PHE A 270 11.41 -23.27 12.03
C PHE A 270 12.09 -22.47 10.92
N LEU A 271 13.32 -21.99 11.14
CA LEU A 271 14.08 -21.26 10.13
C LEU A 271 14.29 -22.09 8.86
N GLN A 272 14.63 -23.37 9.03
CA GLN A 272 14.85 -24.30 7.94
C GLN A 272 13.58 -24.50 7.10
N VAL A 273 12.43 -24.68 7.76
CA VAL A 273 11.14 -24.80 7.06
C VAL A 273 10.77 -23.50 6.38
N VAL A 274 10.92 -22.33 7.00
CA VAL A 274 10.63 -21.04 6.36
C VAL A 274 11.51 -20.84 5.12
N ARG A 275 12.80 -21.17 5.22
CA ARG A 275 13.77 -21.05 4.13
C ARG A 275 13.45 -22.00 2.97
N LEU A 276 13.00 -23.22 3.27
CA LEU A 276 12.51 -24.19 2.29
C LEU A 276 11.16 -23.79 1.65
N SER A 277 10.21 -23.40 2.48
CA SER A 277 8.79 -23.34 2.10
C SER A 277 8.36 -21.98 1.57
N VAL A 278 8.93 -20.90 2.12
CA VAL A 278 8.57 -19.51 1.77
C VAL A 278 9.53 -18.93 0.76
N PHE A 279 10.84 -19.19 0.91
CA PHE A 279 11.87 -18.60 0.05
C PHE A 279 12.35 -19.52 -1.08
N ASP A 280 12.03 -20.83 -1.05
CA ASP A 280 12.55 -21.85 -1.98
C ASP A 280 14.09 -21.84 -2.10
N GLU A 281 14.79 -21.42 -1.04
CA GLU A 281 16.25 -21.21 -1.06
C GLU A 281 17.06 -22.44 -0.61
N SER A 282 16.40 -23.52 -0.19
CA SER A 282 17.10 -24.68 0.36
C SER A 282 17.37 -25.74 -0.70
N ASN A 283 18.64 -26.09 -0.86
CA ASN A 283 19.07 -27.25 -1.63
C ASN A 283 19.00 -28.51 -0.75
N LEU A 284 18.55 -29.62 -1.34
CA LEU A 284 18.54 -30.92 -0.67
C LEU A 284 19.94 -31.31 -0.16
N GLY A 285 20.99 -30.97 -0.90
CA GLY A 285 22.37 -31.21 -0.46
C GLY A 285 22.79 -30.44 0.80
N GLU A 286 22.16 -29.30 1.13
CA GLU A 286 22.40 -28.63 2.42
C GLU A 286 21.79 -29.46 3.56
N PHE A 287 20.63 -30.10 3.34
CA PHE A 287 20.02 -31.02 4.31
C PHE A 287 20.84 -32.30 4.50
N GLU A 288 21.31 -32.90 3.41
CA GLU A 288 22.08 -34.15 3.45
C GLU A 288 23.43 -33.97 4.17
N LYS A 289 24.10 -32.83 3.96
CA LYS A 289 25.36 -32.52 4.64
C LYS A 289 25.24 -32.49 6.16
N PHE A 290 24.18 -31.87 6.68
CA PHE A 290 23.96 -31.83 8.13
C PHE A 290 23.60 -33.19 8.73
N TYR A 291 23.01 -34.10 7.95
CA TYR A 291 22.73 -35.46 8.40
C TYR A 291 23.97 -36.36 8.36
N GLY A 292 24.85 -36.19 7.36
CA GLY A 292 26.04 -37.02 7.16
C GLY A 292 27.22 -36.68 8.07
N GLU A 293 27.41 -35.40 8.42
CA GLU A 293 28.57 -34.98 9.24
C GLU A 293 28.50 -35.49 10.69
N ASP A 294 27.31 -35.68 11.26
CA ASP A 294 27.15 -36.13 12.66
C ASP A 294 27.38 -37.65 12.85
N PHE A 295 27.39 -38.45 11.77
CA PHE A 295 27.58 -39.91 11.86
C PHE A 295 29.03 -40.38 11.75
N ASN A 296 29.94 -39.55 11.23
CA ASN A 296 31.33 -39.94 10.95
C ASN A 296 32.37 -39.43 11.95
N ILE A 297 31.98 -38.88 13.11
CA ILE A 297 32.92 -38.59 14.20
C ILE A 297 33.15 -39.88 14.99
N SER A 298 33.82 -40.84 14.35
CA SER A 298 34.53 -41.90 15.05
C SER A 298 35.73 -41.25 15.75
N GLU A 299 35.57 -40.95 17.04
CA GLU A 299 36.64 -40.51 17.94
C GLU A 299 37.61 -41.70 18.15
N GLY A 300 38.45 -42.00 17.15
CA GLY A 300 39.31 -43.17 17.21
C GLY A 300 40.20 -43.37 16.00
N ASP A 301 41.49 -43.08 16.22
CA ASP A 301 42.68 -43.50 15.47
C ASP A 301 43.10 -42.68 14.23
N ASP A 302 44.36 -42.25 14.26
CA ASP A 302 45.09 -41.36 13.34
C ASP A 302 45.33 -41.94 11.91
N SER A 303 44.41 -42.75 11.37
CA SER A 303 44.56 -43.24 9.99
C SER A 303 43.89 -42.29 8.99
N ASP A 304 44.74 -41.53 8.30
CA ASP A 304 44.54 -40.49 7.27
C ASP A 304 43.70 -40.86 6.03
N GLU A 305 42.79 -41.84 6.09
CA GLU A 305 41.98 -42.26 4.94
C GLU A 305 40.50 -41.95 5.19
N PHE A 306 40.05 -40.77 4.74
CA PHE A 306 38.63 -40.44 4.63
C PHE A 306 37.98 -41.35 3.58
N VAL A 307 37.58 -42.54 3.99
CA VAL A 307 36.65 -43.35 3.20
C VAL A 307 35.28 -42.68 3.34
N GLU A 308 34.82 -42.03 2.27
CA GLU A 308 33.42 -41.62 2.14
C GLU A 308 32.58 -42.89 2.04
N ASP A 309 32.26 -43.51 3.19
CA ASP A 309 31.27 -44.57 3.24
C ASP A 309 29.91 -43.94 2.87
N GLU A 310 29.32 -44.41 1.76
CA GLU A 310 27.97 -44.00 1.36
C GLU A 310 27.03 -44.25 2.54
N PRO A 311 26.22 -43.25 2.97
CA PRO A 311 25.37 -43.40 4.13
C PRO A 311 24.44 -44.60 3.92
N GLY A 312 24.46 -45.53 4.87
CA GLY A 312 23.58 -46.70 4.84
C GLY A 312 22.13 -46.24 4.68
N PHE A 313 21.37 -46.93 3.82
CA PHE A 313 19.95 -46.63 3.60
C PHE A 313 19.16 -46.83 4.90
N ASP A 314 18.97 -45.76 5.66
CA ASP A 314 18.17 -45.75 6.88
C ASP A 314 16.71 -45.35 6.57
N PHE A 315 15.76 -45.88 7.34
CA PHE A 315 14.34 -45.53 7.18
C PHE A 315 14.09 -44.03 7.41
N ASP A 316 14.85 -43.40 8.29
CA ASP A 316 14.77 -41.97 8.56
C ASP A 316 15.12 -41.14 7.33
N TYR A 317 16.09 -41.60 6.52
CA TYR A 317 16.45 -40.97 5.24
C TYR A 317 15.25 -40.88 4.29
N VAL A 318 14.46 -41.95 4.17
CA VAL A 318 13.26 -41.97 3.33
C VAL A 318 12.20 -40.98 3.83
N TRP A 319 12.00 -40.89 5.15
CA TRP A 319 11.03 -39.94 5.74
C TRP A 319 11.44 -38.49 5.54
N ILE A 320 12.73 -38.17 5.67
CA ILE A 320 13.25 -36.82 5.45
C ILE A 320 13.04 -36.41 3.99
N HIS A 321 13.38 -37.27 3.03
CA HIS A 321 13.18 -37.00 1.61
C HIS A 321 11.68 -36.86 1.27
N GLY A 322 10.85 -37.74 1.81
CA GLY A 322 9.41 -37.68 1.64
C GLY A 322 8.83 -36.36 2.17
N LEU A 323 9.21 -35.96 3.38
CA LEU A 323 8.76 -34.71 4.00
C LEU A 323 9.29 -33.48 3.26
N PHE A 324 10.54 -33.52 2.78
CA PHE A 324 11.15 -32.47 1.96
C PHE A 324 10.35 -32.23 0.68
N HIS A 325 10.10 -33.27 -0.10
CA HIS A 325 9.33 -33.16 -1.34
C HIS A 325 7.87 -32.78 -1.07
N ALA A 326 7.24 -33.35 -0.04
CA ALA A 326 5.87 -33.01 0.33
C ALA A 326 5.73 -31.54 0.76
N THR A 327 6.68 -31.02 1.56
CA THR A 327 6.69 -29.61 1.99
C THR A 327 6.88 -28.68 0.80
N ARG A 328 7.80 -29.02 -0.13
CA ARG A 328 8.06 -28.21 -1.32
C ARG A 328 6.87 -28.19 -2.27
N ILE A 329 6.26 -29.34 -2.55
CA ILE A 329 5.07 -29.40 -3.40
C ILE A 329 3.89 -28.69 -2.71
N GLY A 330 3.64 -29.00 -1.44
CA GLY A 330 2.49 -28.48 -0.71
C GLY A 330 2.57 -26.98 -0.45
N ILE A 331 3.66 -26.50 0.14
CA ILE A 331 3.78 -25.09 0.53
C ILE A 331 4.33 -24.26 -0.63
N THR A 332 5.50 -24.62 -1.16
CA THR A 332 6.17 -23.79 -2.17
C THR A 332 5.42 -23.80 -3.49
N ILE A 333 4.98 -24.94 -4.01
CA ILE A 333 4.31 -24.97 -5.32
C ILE A 333 2.83 -24.62 -5.17
N LEU A 334 2.08 -25.30 -4.31
CA LEU A 334 0.63 -25.10 -4.26
C LEU A 334 0.25 -23.81 -3.51
N LEU A 335 0.70 -23.62 -2.26
CA LEU A 335 0.30 -22.46 -1.46
C LEU A 335 0.89 -21.14 -1.97
N MET A 336 2.13 -21.11 -2.46
CA MET A 336 2.72 -19.88 -3.01
C MET A 336 2.01 -19.44 -4.30
N ASN A 337 1.79 -20.36 -5.25
CA ASN A 337 1.08 -20.03 -6.49
C ASN A 337 -0.38 -19.64 -6.24
N LEU A 338 -1.05 -20.32 -5.30
CA LEU A 338 -2.39 -19.92 -4.85
C LEU A 338 -2.38 -18.52 -4.23
N SER A 339 -1.38 -18.22 -3.39
CA SER A 339 -1.24 -16.90 -2.76
C SER A 339 -1.01 -15.80 -3.79
N ILE A 340 -0.17 -16.04 -4.81
CA ILE A 340 0.03 -15.11 -5.93
C ILE A 340 -1.28 -14.90 -6.71
N GLY A 341 -2.01 -15.98 -7.00
CA GLY A 341 -3.29 -15.89 -7.69
C GLY A 341 -4.34 -15.07 -6.95
N VAL A 342 -4.52 -15.34 -5.65
CA VAL A 342 -5.47 -14.60 -4.79
C VAL A 342 -5.03 -13.14 -4.61
N LEU A 343 -3.74 -12.89 -4.37
CA LEU A 343 -3.21 -11.54 -4.23
C LEU A 343 -3.37 -10.74 -5.53
N GLY A 344 -3.09 -11.36 -6.68
CA GLY A 344 -3.25 -10.75 -8.00
C GLY A 344 -4.70 -10.36 -8.29
N GLN A 345 -5.65 -11.28 -8.06
CA GLN A 345 -7.07 -11.00 -8.24
C GLN A 345 -7.57 -9.87 -7.33
N ASN A 346 -7.18 -9.89 -6.04
CA ASN A 346 -7.52 -8.82 -5.10
C ASN A 346 -6.88 -7.48 -5.49
N PHE A 347 -5.64 -7.51 -5.95
CA PHE A 347 -4.94 -6.31 -6.41
C PHE A 347 -5.65 -5.68 -7.61
N GLU A 348 -6.05 -6.46 -8.63
CA GLU A 348 -6.80 -5.95 -9.77
C GLU A 348 -8.12 -5.30 -9.34
N LEU A 349 -8.87 -5.96 -8.45
CA LEU A 349 -10.12 -5.44 -7.90
C LEU A 349 -9.92 -4.09 -7.18
N TYR A 350 -8.84 -3.96 -6.40
CA TYR A 350 -8.53 -2.71 -5.71
C TYR A 350 -7.89 -1.65 -6.59
N GLN A 351 -7.18 -2.04 -7.65
CA GLN A 351 -6.63 -1.13 -8.64
C GLN A 351 -7.76 -0.39 -9.36
N ASP A 352 -8.85 -1.08 -9.69
CA ASP A 352 -10.07 -0.48 -10.24
C ASP A 352 -10.75 0.50 -9.27
N GLN A 353 -10.53 0.32 -7.96
CA GLN A 353 -11.05 1.17 -6.89
C GLN A 353 -10.03 2.21 -6.39
N SER A 354 -8.85 2.31 -7.00
CA SER A 354 -7.72 3.11 -6.51
C SER A 354 -8.10 4.57 -6.25
N ARG A 355 -8.89 5.21 -7.12
CA ARG A 355 -9.38 6.58 -6.94
C ARG A 355 -10.24 6.73 -5.67
N GLN A 356 -11.15 5.79 -5.41
CA GLN A 356 -12.00 5.83 -4.22
C GLN A 356 -11.19 5.60 -2.95
N LEU A 357 -10.32 4.59 -2.97
CA LEU A 357 -9.41 4.31 -1.86
C LEU A 357 -8.57 5.54 -1.55
N PHE A 358 -8.09 6.23 -2.58
CA PHE A 358 -7.29 7.44 -2.43
C PHE A 358 -8.07 8.61 -1.81
N GLN A 359 -9.28 8.90 -2.29
CA GLN A 359 -10.11 9.96 -1.70
C GLN A 359 -10.51 9.63 -0.26
N CYS A 360 -10.83 8.36 0.03
CA CYS A 360 -11.12 7.89 1.38
C CYS A 360 -9.89 8.00 2.29
N ALA A 361 -8.70 7.61 1.83
CA ALA A 361 -7.45 7.72 2.57
C ALA A 361 -7.10 9.19 2.87
N ARG A 362 -7.31 10.11 1.93
CA ARG A 362 -7.15 11.55 2.16
C ARG A 362 -8.14 12.09 3.18
N ALA A 363 -9.43 11.76 3.04
CA ALA A 363 -10.46 12.16 3.99
C ALA A 363 -10.11 11.66 5.41
N ARG A 364 -9.65 10.41 5.52
CA ARG A 364 -9.19 9.81 6.78
C ARG A 364 -7.98 10.54 7.34
N MET A 365 -6.96 10.80 6.53
CA MET A 365 -5.76 11.52 6.97
C MET A 365 -6.10 12.93 7.46
N MET A 366 -6.94 13.68 6.74
CA MET A 366 -7.39 15.01 7.17
C MET A 366 -8.19 14.97 8.46
N TRP A 367 -9.06 13.96 8.61
CA TRP A 367 -9.83 13.77 9.84
C TRP A 367 -8.94 13.44 11.04
N GLU A 368 -7.95 12.55 10.88
CA GLU A 368 -6.95 12.20 11.88
C GLU A 368 -6.12 13.43 12.28
N LEU A 369 -5.64 14.18 11.29
CA LEU A 369 -4.90 15.43 11.52
C LEU A 369 -5.76 16.44 12.27
N GLY A 370 -7.01 16.69 11.84
CA GLY A 370 -7.92 17.64 12.48
C GLY A 370 -8.19 17.36 13.96
N ARG A 371 -8.00 16.11 14.43
CA ARG A 371 -8.15 15.72 15.84
C ARG A 371 -6.91 15.96 16.69
N ARG A 372 -5.75 16.27 16.11
CA ARG A 372 -4.50 16.47 16.86
C ARG A 372 -4.54 17.78 17.67
N PRO A 373 -3.93 17.80 18.87
CA PRO A 373 -4.03 18.95 19.78
C PRO A 373 -3.42 20.23 19.20
N TRP A 374 -2.33 20.10 18.45
CA TRP A 374 -1.59 21.22 17.85
C TRP A 374 -2.41 21.96 16.79
N ASN A 375 -3.20 21.21 16.03
CA ASN A 375 -4.00 21.74 14.95
C ASN A 375 -5.15 22.59 15.40
N ARG A 376 -5.82 22.17 16.47
CA ARG A 376 -7.05 22.85 16.91
C ARG A 376 -6.78 24.32 17.19
N LYS A 377 -5.63 24.66 17.77
CA LYS A 377 -5.27 26.05 18.08
C LYS A 377 -4.75 26.83 16.87
N PHE A 378 -3.95 26.19 16.02
CA PHE A 378 -3.37 26.87 14.85
C PHE A 378 -4.42 27.17 13.79
N TRP A 379 -5.26 26.18 13.44
CA TRP A 379 -6.25 26.33 12.38
C TRP A 379 -7.46 27.15 12.79
N THR A 380 -7.92 27.05 14.04
CA THR A 380 -9.01 27.94 14.49
C THR A 380 -8.58 29.41 14.52
N LYS A 381 -7.27 29.70 14.63
CA LYS A 381 -6.74 31.06 14.51
C LYS A 381 -6.53 31.44 13.05
N ALA A 382 -5.90 30.59 12.24
CA ALA A 382 -5.65 30.86 10.82
C ALA A 382 -6.95 31.06 10.03
N CYS A 383 -7.95 30.21 10.24
CA CYS A 383 -9.28 30.34 9.62
C CYS A 383 -10.06 31.56 10.13
N LYS A 384 -9.78 32.05 11.34
CA LYS A 384 -10.42 33.27 11.89
C LYS A 384 -9.66 34.56 11.54
N GLN A 385 -8.39 34.49 11.16
CA GLN A 385 -7.52 35.66 10.96
C GLN A 385 -7.42 36.13 9.50
N SER A 386 -8.04 35.44 8.56
CA SER A 386 -8.33 36.00 7.24
C SER A 386 -9.73 36.64 7.32
N PRO A 387 -9.93 37.97 7.57
CA PRO A 387 -9.20 39.10 6.99
C PRO A 387 -8.91 40.29 7.95
N THR A 388 -7.66 40.76 8.04
CA THR A 388 -7.33 42.10 8.59
C THR A 388 -7.00 43.14 7.52
N THR A 389 -7.09 42.81 6.25
CA THR A 389 -6.92 43.75 5.14
C THR A 389 -8.27 44.14 4.54
N GLY A 390 -9.14 44.82 5.31
CA GLY A 390 -10.28 45.63 4.83
C GLY A 390 -11.36 44.99 3.95
N ALA A 391 -11.16 43.80 3.41
CA ALA A 391 -12.15 43.00 2.71
C ALA A 391 -13.09 42.45 3.78
N SER A 392 -14.37 42.81 3.71
CA SER A 392 -15.36 42.44 4.72
C SER A 392 -15.32 40.93 4.94
N ALA A 393 -15.52 40.48 6.19
CA ALA A 393 -15.62 39.06 6.54
C ALA A 393 -16.65 38.29 5.65
N GLU A 394 -17.56 39.02 5.02
CA GLU A 394 -18.52 38.57 4.01
C GLU A 394 -17.85 37.94 2.77
N GLN A 395 -16.63 38.33 2.40
CA GLN A 395 -15.96 37.86 1.18
C GLN A 395 -15.22 36.53 1.37
N ALA A 396 -14.87 36.16 2.60
CA ALA A 396 -14.25 34.85 2.90
C ALA A 396 -15.30 33.73 2.97
N ASP A 397 -16.53 34.05 3.41
CA ASP A 397 -17.68 33.13 3.36
C ASP A 397 -18.12 32.81 1.91
N GLN A 398 -17.65 33.58 0.92
CA GLN A 398 -17.94 33.38 -0.50
C GLN A 398 -16.95 32.44 -1.23
N CYS A 399 -16.04 31.75 -0.53
CA CYS A 399 -15.21 30.72 -1.18
C CYS A 399 -16.07 29.50 -1.56
N MET A 400 -16.70 29.58 -2.74
CA MET A 400 -17.51 28.53 -3.32
C MET A 400 -16.65 27.41 -3.89
N ILE A 401 -17.07 26.16 -3.70
CA ILE A 401 -16.44 25.00 -4.33
C ILE A 401 -17.02 24.85 -5.74
N TRP A 402 -16.17 25.04 -6.74
CA TRP A 402 -16.52 24.84 -8.14
C TRP A 402 -16.29 23.39 -8.53
N LEU A 403 -17.32 22.79 -9.11
CA LEU A 403 -17.35 21.43 -9.58
C LEU A 403 -17.35 21.41 -11.10
N LEU A 404 -16.36 20.76 -11.69
CA LEU A 404 -16.30 20.58 -13.12
C LEU A 404 -16.96 19.24 -13.49
N THR A 405 -18.24 19.25 -13.84
CA THR A 405 -19.00 18.05 -14.22
C THR A 405 -18.93 17.79 -15.72
N ARG A 406 -18.69 16.56 -16.15
CA ARG A 406 -18.87 16.15 -17.55
C ARG A 406 -20.36 15.87 -17.78
N ASN A 407 -20.96 16.44 -18.82
CA ASN A 407 -22.41 16.34 -19.00
C ASN A 407 -22.89 14.97 -19.51
N ASP A 408 -22.04 14.18 -20.18
CA ASP A 408 -22.57 13.24 -21.18
C ASP A 408 -22.20 11.77 -21.05
N ILE A 409 -21.67 11.29 -19.92
CA ILE A 409 -21.43 9.84 -19.77
C ILE A 409 -21.83 9.39 -18.37
N PRO A 410 -22.90 8.57 -18.21
CA PRO A 410 -23.18 7.94 -16.93
C PRO A 410 -21.92 7.20 -16.48
N PRO A 411 -21.49 7.31 -15.22
CA PRO A 411 -20.19 6.81 -14.74
C PRO A 411 -19.96 5.32 -14.98
N GLU A 412 -21.02 4.56 -15.28
CA GLU A 412 -20.96 3.16 -15.73
C GLU A 412 -20.28 2.99 -17.11
N GLY A 413 -20.30 4.02 -17.96
CA GLY A 413 -19.70 4.01 -19.31
C GLY A 413 -18.16 3.99 -19.33
N PHE A 414 -17.47 4.44 -18.28
CA PHE A 414 -16.00 4.34 -18.22
C PHE A 414 -15.52 2.99 -17.67
N ARG A 415 -16.32 2.34 -16.82
CA ARG A 415 -16.16 0.90 -16.55
C ARG A 415 -16.37 0.10 -17.83
N SER A 416 -17.22 0.58 -18.73
CA SER A 416 -17.42 0.01 -20.06
C SER A 416 -16.11 -0.04 -20.82
N ILE A 417 -15.32 1.02 -21.05
CA ILE A 417 -14.23 0.94 -22.06
C ILE A 417 -13.34 -0.32 -21.98
N ARG A 418 -12.85 -0.77 -20.81
CA ARG A 418 -12.09 -2.04 -20.74
C ARG A 418 -12.99 -3.27 -20.90
N THR A 419 -14.16 -3.26 -20.29
CA THR A 419 -15.16 -4.35 -20.34
C THR A 419 -15.81 -4.46 -21.73
N ASP A 420 -15.94 -3.35 -22.42
CA ASP A 420 -16.54 -3.07 -23.73
C ASP A 420 -15.51 -3.28 -24.82
N LEU A 421 -14.24 -2.94 -24.58
CA LEU A 421 -13.12 -3.41 -25.39
C LEU A 421 -12.96 -4.92 -25.25
N LYS A 422 -13.14 -5.49 -24.05
CA LYS A 422 -13.14 -6.94 -23.84
C LYS A 422 -14.35 -7.59 -24.52
N MET A 423 -15.52 -6.97 -24.47
CA MET A 423 -16.72 -7.42 -25.16
C MET A 423 -16.57 -7.30 -26.68
N HIS A 424 -15.97 -6.22 -27.18
CA HIS A 424 -15.65 -6.01 -28.58
C HIS A 424 -14.58 -6.98 -29.05
N MET A 425 -13.54 -7.26 -28.26
CA MET A 425 -12.55 -8.29 -28.56
C MET A 425 -13.18 -9.68 -28.59
N GLN A 426 -14.03 -10.02 -27.63
CA GLN A 426 -14.76 -11.29 -27.61
C GLN A 426 -15.70 -11.42 -28.81
N LYS A 427 -16.39 -10.34 -29.18
CA LYS A 427 -17.24 -10.26 -30.36
C LYS A 427 -16.42 -10.37 -31.66
N MET A 428 -15.26 -9.75 -31.71
CA MET A 428 -14.35 -9.84 -32.86
C MET A 428 -13.77 -11.26 -32.98
N GLU A 429 -13.39 -11.89 -31.87
CA GLU A 429 -13.00 -13.30 -31.85
C GLU A 429 -14.13 -14.24 -32.31
N SER A 430 -15.38 -13.98 -31.91
CA SER A 430 -16.50 -14.81 -32.35
C SER A 430 -16.75 -14.68 -33.85
N LEU A 431 -16.66 -13.46 -34.40
CA LEU A 431 -16.78 -13.22 -35.84
C LEU A 431 -15.64 -13.90 -36.62
N ILE A 432 -14.39 -13.78 -36.16
CA ILE A 432 -13.24 -14.47 -36.78
C ILE A 432 -13.44 -15.99 -36.76
N ARG A 433 -13.93 -16.56 -35.65
CA ARG A 433 -14.21 -18.02 -35.57
C ARG A 433 -15.33 -18.45 -36.51
N GLU A 434 -16.37 -17.64 -36.67
CA GLU A 434 -17.45 -17.93 -37.62
C GLU A 434 -16.97 -17.88 -39.06
N GLU A 435 -16.19 -16.87 -39.43
CA GLU A 435 -15.63 -16.70 -40.78
C GLU A 435 -14.65 -17.82 -41.14
N VAL A 436 -13.80 -18.25 -40.20
CA VAL A 436 -12.91 -19.40 -40.39
C VAL A 436 -13.71 -20.70 -40.55
N ARG A 437 -14.82 -20.85 -39.80
CA ARG A 437 -15.68 -22.04 -39.88
C ARG A 437 -16.44 -22.10 -41.21
N SER A 438 -16.98 -20.98 -41.71
CA SER A 438 -17.64 -20.93 -43.01
C SER A 438 -16.65 -21.24 -44.14
N GLY A 439 -15.47 -20.62 -44.14
CA GLY A 439 -14.43 -20.91 -45.13
C GLY A 439 -13.99 -22.37 -45.16
N LEU A 440 -13.90 -23.04 -44.01
CA LEU A 440 -13.60 -24.47 -43.93
C LEU A 440 -14.72 -25.38 -44.48
N GLN A 441 -15.98 -24.96 -44.36
CA GLN A 441 -17.10 -25.71 -44.93
C GLN A 441 -17.12 -25.64 -46.45
N ASP A 442 -16.84 -24.47 -47.02
CA ASP A 442 -16.78 -24.29 -48.48
C ASP A 442 -15.68 -25.15 -49.10
N ILE A 443 -14.48 -25.17 -48.49
CA ILE A 443 -13.37 -26.04 -48.92
C ILE A 443 -13.77 -27.52 -48.85
N LYS A 444 -14.53 -27.92 -47.82
CA LYS A 444 -14.97 -29.31 -47.67
C LYS A 444 -16.00 -29.71 -48.72
N VAL A 445 -16.87 -28.79 -49.14
CA VAL A 445 -17.84 -29.01 -50.22
C VAL A 445 -17.12 -29.12 -51.57
N GLU A 446 -16.13 -28.27 -51.85
CA GLU A 446 -15.33 -28.37 -53.07
C GLU A 446 -14.55 -29.69 -53.15
N LEU A 447 -13.88 -30.10 -52.06
CA LEU A 447 -13.15 -31.36 -52.00
C LEU A 447 -14.10 -32.58 -52.08
N GLY A 448 -15.28 -32.51 -51.48
CA GLY A 448 -16.31 -33.54 -51.58
C GLY A 448 -16.90 -33.66 -52.99
N GLY A 449 -17.08 -32.54 -53.69
CA GLY A 449 -17.53 -32.51 -55.08
C GLY A 449 -16.50 -33.09 -56.06
N ALA A 450 -15.21 -32.79 -55.84
CA ALA A 450 -14.13 -33.36 -56.64
C ALA A 450 -14.01 -34.89 -56.47
N SER A 451 -14.29 -35.43 -55.28
CA SER A 451 -14.23 -36.88 -55.04
C SER A 451 -15.36 -37.70 -55.70
N ASN A 452 -16.46 -37.07 -56.12
CA ASN A 452 -17.58 -37.75 -56.77
C ASN A 452 -17.50 -37.72 -58.31
N THR A 453 -16.47 -37.09 -58.87
CA THR A 453 -16.27 -36.97 -60.33
C THR A 453 -15.03 -37.71 -60.85
N ALA A 454 -14.35 -38.45 -59.98
CA ALA A 454 -13.33 -39.45 -60.31
C ALA A 454 -13.86 -40.83 -59.95
#